data_AF-A0A934X590-F1
#
_entry.id   AF-A0A934X590-F1
#
_cell.length_a   1.000
_cell.length_b   1.000
_cell.length_c   1.000
_cell.angle_alpha   90.00
_cell.angle_beta   90.00
_cell.angle_gamma   90.00
#
_symmetry.space_group_name_H-M   'P 1'
#
loop_
_entity.id
_entity.type
_entity.pdbx_description
1 polymer ?
#
loop_
_entity_poly.entity_id
_entity_poly.type
_entity_poly.pdbx_seq_one_letter_code
_entity_poly.pdbx_strand_id
1 'polypeptide(L)'
;MGFADRYAAHGLGPERADAMTRNQSVVAQHVPLSLHSDLPMAPAEPLFLAWCAATRRTESGRVAAPEQRVSIDDALRAVTIGAAQSWRMEHELGSIAPGKAATFTVLGADPYDLDPERLRDIPVIGTVYQGRWFPVPQQNRRDVVGHAPAMIALPGGNALQTGAGAAHEGSGCTCEVAGAVARACATAWASAG
;
A
#
# COMPACT_ATOMS: atom_id res chain seq x y z
N MET A 1 5.30 -9.48 -9.39
CA MET A 1 4.29 -10.04 -10.30
C MET A 1 4.18 -9.31 -11.64
N GLY A 2 4.17 -7.97 -11.69
CA GLY A 2 4.00 -7.22 -12.95
C GLY A 2 4.84 -7.73 -14.13
N PHE A 3 6.09 -8.11 -13.89
CA PHE A 3 7.01 -8.56 -14.94
C PHE A 3 6.98 -10.06 -15.28
N ALA A 4 6.07 -10.86 -14.71
CA ALA A 4 6.03 -12.31 -14.98
C ALA A 4 5.94 -12.62 -16.48
N ASP A 5 5.13 -11.85 -17.23
CA ASP A 5 5.00 -12.02 -18.68
C ASP A 5 6.30 -11.71 -19.43
N ARG A 6 7.03 -10.67 -19.02
CA ARG A 6 8.31 -10.31 -19.64
C ARG A 6 9.38 -11.36 -19.34
N TYR A 7 9.45 -11.86 -18.11
CA TYR A 7 10.40 -12.92 -17.76
C TYR A 7 10.05 -14.27 -18.40
N ALA A 8 8.76 -14.54 -18.63
CA ALA A 8 8.31 -15.70 -19.37
C ALA A 8 8.79 -15.63 -20.83
N ALA A 9 8.61 -14.47 -21.48
CA ALA A 9 9.04 -14.24 -22.85
C ALA A 9 10.57 -14.16 -22.99
N HIS A 10 11.26 -13.60 -21.99
CA HIS A 10 12.69 -13.33 -22.03
C HIS A 10 13.41 -13.94 -20.81
N GLY A 11 13.90 -15.17 -20.99
CA GLY A 11 14.91 -15.78 -20.13
C GLY A 11 14.44 -16.96 -19.27
N LEU A 12 13.35 -16.83 -18.52
CA LEU A 12 12.95 -17.87 -17.54
C LEU A 12 11.99 -18.92 -18.11
N GLY A 13 11.24 -18.58 -19.16
CA GLY A 13 10.12 -19.40 -19.63
C GLY A 13 8.91 -19.32 -18.69
N PRO A 14 7.73 -19.76 -19.16
CA PRO A 14 6.45 -19.52 -18.48
C PRO A 14 6.36 -20.15 -17.09
N GLU A 15 6.79 -21.40 -16.94
CA GLU A 15 6.69 -22.14 -15.67
C GLU A 15 7.47 -21.45 -14.53
N ARG A 16 8.72 -21.07 -14.81
CA ARG A 16 9.59 -20.46 -13.79
C ARG A 16 9.21 -19.02 -13.51
N ALA A 17 8.76 -18.28 -14.52
CA ALA A 17 8.32 -16.90 -14.37
C ALA A 17 7.03 -16.81 -13.54
N ASP A 18 6.07 -17.72 -13.76
CA ASP A 18 4.84 -17.76 -12.99
C ASP A 18 5.10 -18.10 -11.53
N ALA A 19 6.04 -19.01 -11.27
CA ALA A 19 6.41 -19.39 -9.92
C ALA A 19 7.26 -18.33 -9.18
N MET A 20 7.57 -17.18 -9.80
CA MET A 20 8.27 -16.09 -9.11
C MET A 20 7.39 -15.50 -8.00
N THR A 21 8.03 -15.01 -6.93
CA THR A 21 7.34 -14.42 -5.76
C THR A 21 6.33 -15.38 -5.11
N ARG A 22 6.81 -16.49 -4.54
CA ARG A 22 6.00 -17.56 -3.93
C ARG A 22 5.40 -17.18 -2.58
N ASN A 23 4.57 -16.14 -2.57
CA ASN A 23 4.03 -15.53 -1.36
C ASN A 23 3.25 -16.55 -0.51
N GLN A 24 2.34 -17.33 -1.12
CA GLN A 24 1.54 -18.30 -0.37
C GLN A 24 2.38 -19.43 0.20
N SER A 25 3.41 -19.89 -0.50
CA SER A 25 4.33 -20.89 0.06
C SER A 25 5.07 -20.37 1.29
N VAL A 26 5.46 -19.09 1.31
CA VAL A 26 6.09 -18.46 2.48
C VAL A 26 5.11 -18.38 3.65
N VAL A 27 3.89 -17.89 3.40
CA VAL A 27 2.82 -17.76 4.41
C VAL A 27 2.46 -19.13 4.99
N ALA A 28 2.29 -20.16 4.16
CA ALA A 28 1.96 -21.52 4.59
C ALA A 28 3.03 -22.15 5.50
N GLN A 29 4.27 -21.69 5.43
CA GLN A 29 5.38 -22.13 6.28
C GLN A 29 5.54 -21.25 7.54
N HIS A 30 4.58 -20.35 7.81
CA HIS A 30 4.62 -19.41 8.94
C HIS A 30 5.86 -18.51 8.96
N VAL A 31 6.45 -18.27 7.78
CA VAL A 31 7.56 -17.35 7.62
C VAL A 31 7.00 -15.94 7.41
N PRO A 32 7.50 -14.91 8.12
CA PRO A 32 7.13 -13.53 7.87
C PRO A 32 7.31 -13.13 6.41
N LEU A 33 6.23 -12.71 5.76
CA LEU A 33 6.25 -12.16 4.41
C LEU A 33 6.33 -10.64 4.49
N SER A 34 7.20 -10.02 3.69
CA SER A 34 7.21 -8.58 3.47
C SER A 34 7.09 -8.25 1.99
N LEU A 35 6.39 -7.16 1.70
CA LEU A 35 6.24 -6.62 0.35
C LEU A 35 6.87 -5.24 0.27
N HIS A 36 7.58 -4.97 -0.82
CA HIS A 36 8.19 -3.68 -1.11
C HIS A 36 8.05 -3.35 -2.59
N SER A 37 8.10 -2.06 -2.94
CA SER A 37 8.00 -1.61 -4.34
C SER A 37 9.33 -1.62 -5.09
N ASP A 38 10.46 -1.57 -4.35
CA ASP A 38 11.78 -1.39 -4.96
C ASP A 38 11.84 -0.11 -5.83
N LEU A 39 11.28 1.00 -5.34
CA LEU A 39 11.27 2.29 -6.04
C LEU A 39 12.71 2.65 -6.49
N PRO A 40 12.96 2.99 -7.77
CA PRO A 40 12.01 3.40 -8.80
C PRO A 40 11.41 2.29 -9.69
N MET A 41 11.68 1.01 -9.41
CA MET A 41 11.24 -0.11 -10.25
C MET A 41 9.71 -0.27 -10.29
N ALA A 42 9.03 -0.08 -9.15
CA ALA A 42 7.57 -0.02 -9.09
C ALA A 42 7.09 1.19 -8.26
N PRO A 43 5.84 1.65 -8.46
CA PRO A 43 5.27 2.77 -7.71
C PRO A 43 5.29 2.52 -6.20
N ALA A 44 5.50 3.58 -5.41
CA ALA A 44 5.45 3.54 -3.95
C ALA A 44 3.99 3.50 -3.43
N GLU A 45 3.28 2.43 -3.78
CA GLU A 45 1.85 2.28 -3.56
C GLU A 45 1.55 0.96 -2.82
N PRO A 46 1.49 0.97 -1.48
CA PRO A 46 1.33 -0.25 -0.68
C PRO A 46 0.07 -1.05 -1.01
N LEU A 47 -1.05 -0.38 -1.28
CA LEU A 47 -2.30 -1.06 -1.67
C LEU A 47 -2.20 -1.73 -3.04
N PHE A 48 -1.40 -1.19 -3.96
CA PHE A 48 -1.10 -1.83 -5.24
C PHE A 48 -0.23 -3.09 -5.04
N LEU A 49 0.73 -3.06 -4.12
CA LEU A 49 1.52 -4.26 -3.77
C LEU A 49 0.64 -5.35 -3.15
N ALA A 50 -0.24 -4.97 -2.22
CA ALA A 50 -1.20 -5.89 -1.62
C ALA A 50 -2.15 -6.48 -2.67
N TRP A 51 -2.66 -5.64 -3.59
CA TRP A 51 -3.47 -6.08 -4.74
C TRP A 51 -2.70 -7.07 -5.63
N CYS A 52 -1.42 -6.82 -5.92
CA CYS A 52 -0.59 -7.73 -6.71
C CYS A 52 -0.43 -9.10 -6.03
N ALA A 53 -0.27 -9.12 -4.70
CA ALA A 53 -0.11 -10.34 -3.93
C ALA A 53 -1.42 -11.15 -3.83
N ALA A 54 -2.56 -10.46 -3.67
CA ALA A 54 -3.87 -11.08 -3.54
C ALA A 54 -4.43 -11.59 -4.89
N THR A 55 -4.31 -10.80 -5.96
CA THR A 55 -4.92 -11.15 -7.26
C THR A 55 -3.99 -11.96 -8.15
N ARG A 56 -2.68 -11.78 -8.01
CA ARG A 56 -1.63 -12.36 -8.86
C ARG A 56 -1.83 -12.05 -10.36
N ARG A 57 -2.43 -10.89 -10.68
CA ARG A 57 -2.57 -10.44 -12.07
C ARG A 57 -1.26 -9.92 -12.66
N THR A 58 -1.03 -10.22 -13.93
CA THR A 58 0.12 -9.75 -14.70
C THR A 58 -0.26 -8.57 -15.61
N GLU A 59 0.73 -7.98 -16.29
CA GLU A 59 0.52 -6.91 -17.28
C GLU A 59 -0.47 -7.29 -18.41
N SER A 60 -0.50 -8.56 -18.83
CA SER A 60 -1.47 -9.05 -19.82
C SER A 60 -2.88 -9.33 -19.26
N GLY A 61 -3.09 -9.15 -17.96
CA GLY A 61 -4.38 -9.36 -17.30
C GLY A 61 -4.68 -10.80 -16.89
N ARG A 62 -3.83 -11.77 -17.27
CA ARG A 62 -3.93 -13.16 -16.79
C ARG A 62 -3.50 -13.27 -15.32
N VAL A 63 -3.79 -14.43 -14.74
CA VAL A 63 -3.36 -14.79 -13.37
C VAL A 63 -2.17 -15.74 -13.46
N ALA A 64 -1.04 -15.38 -12.86
CA ALA A 64 0.14 -16.25 -12.82
C ALA A 64 0.25 -16.99 -11.48
N ALA A 65 0.41 -18.31 -11.52
CA ALA A 65 0.39 -19.22 -10.37
C ALA A 65 -0.71 -18.86 -9.33
N PRO A 66 -1.99 -19.14 -9.63
CA PRO A 66 -3.13 -18.82 -8.75
C PRO A 66 -2.99 -19.39 -7.33
N GLU A 67 -2.32 -20.52 -7.17
CA GLU A 67 -2.00 -21.17 -5.89
C GLU A 67 -1.03 -20.35 -5.02
N GLN A 68 -0.36 -19.34 -5.59
CA GLN A 68 0.52 -18.41 -4.87
C GLN A 68 -0.17 -17.12 -4.42
N ARG A 69 -1.49 -17.02 -4.59
CA ARG A 69 -2.30 -15.93 -4.02
C ARG A 69 -2.31 -16.02 -2.49
N VAL A 70 -2.24 -14.85 -1.86
CA VAL A 70 -2.40 -14.71 -0.42
C VAL A 70 -3.75 -14.06 -0.10
N SER A 71 -4.23 -14.22 1.14
CA SER A 71 -5.44 -13.53 1.59
C SER A 71 -5.22 -12.01 1.64
N ILE A 72 -6.32 -11.23 1.67
CA ILE A 72 -6.24 -9.78 1.88
C ILE A 72 -5.53 -9.48 3.21
N ASP A 73 -5.83 -10.25 4.26
CA ASP A 73 -5.21 -10.10 5.57
C ASP A 73 -3.69 -10.29 5.48
N ASP A 74 -3.22 -11.39 4.88
CA ASP A 74 -1.79 -11.65 4.70
C ASP A 74 -1.11 -10.58 3.84
N ALA A 75 -1.79 -10.08 2.80
CA ALA A 75 -1.27 -9.03 1.95
C ALA A 75 -1.11 -7.70 2.73
N LEU A 76 -2.11 -7.32 3.52
CA LEU A 76 -2.07 -6.12 4.38
C LEU A 76 -1.03 -6.26 5.48
N ARG A 77 -0.91 -7.43 6.11
CA ARG A 77 0.15 -7.73 7.08
C ARG A 77 1.53 -7.61 6.44
N ALA A 78 1.71 -8.10 5.21
CA ALA A 78 3.00 -8.07 4.53
C ALA A 78 3.48 -6.66 4.18
N VAL A 79 2.56 -5.71 3.92
CA VAL A 79 2.91 -4.27 3.74
C VAL A 79 2.97 -3.48 5.06
N THR A 80 2.65 -4.10 6.20
CA THR A 80 2.64 -3.45 7.52
C THR A 80 3.59 -4.17 8.49
N ILE A 81 3.08 -5.08 9.31
CA ILE A 81 3.85 -5.75 10.36
C ILE A 81 4.95 -6.65 9.79
N GLY A 82 4.72 -7.30 8.65
CA GLY A 82 5.72 -8.13 7.98
C GLY A 82 6.91 -7.32 7.44
N ALA A 83 6.64 -6.13 6.91
CA ALA A 83 7.67 -5.17 6.55
C ALA A 83 8.46 -4.69 7.78
N ALA A 84 7.79 -4.37 8.88
CA ALA A 84 8.44 -4.00 10.14
C ALA A 84 9.32 -5.13 10.71
N GLN A 85 8.86 -6.38 10.65
CA GLN A 85 9.62 -7.57 11.06
C GLN A 85 10.90 -7.75 10.25
N SER A 86 10.86 -7.44 8.95
CA SER A 86 12.05 -7.51 8.08
C SER A 86 13.16 -6.55 8.53
N TRP A 87 12.79 -5.48 9.25
CA TRP A 87 13.72 -4.50 9.83
C TRP A 87 13.91 -4.66 11.33
N ARG A 88 13.33 -5.70 11.96
CA ARG A 88 13.32 -5.91 13.42
C ARG A 88 12.70 -4.74 14.20
N MET A 89 11.73 -4.05 13.58
CA MET A 89 11.02 -2.90 14.13
C MET A 89 9.59 -3.23 14.54
N GLU A 90 9.22 -4.51 14.62
CA GLU A 90 7.87 -4.96 14.96
C GLU A 90 7.43 -4.57 16.37
N HIS A 91 8.34 -4.13 17.24
CA HIS A 91 7.99 -3.59 18.55
C HIS A 91 7.66 -2.09 18.52
N GLU A 92 8.07 -1.38 17.48
CA GLU A 92 7.91 0.07 17.34
C GLU A 92 6.87 0.44 16.27
N LEU A 93 6.77 -0.35 15.21
CA LEU A 93 6.01 -0.09 13.98
C LEU A 93 5.15 -1.28 13.54
N GLY A 94 4.39 -1.07 12.47
CA GLY A 94 3.73 -2.13 11.70
C GLY A 94 2.38 -2.60 12.24
N SER A 95 1.95 -2.16 13.43
CA SER A 95 0.59 -2.42 13.92
C SER A 95 0.09 -1.29 14.80
N ILE A 96 -1.23 -1.19 14.93
CA ILE A 96 -1.88 -0.23 15.83
C ILE A 96 -2.03 -0.90 17.19
N ALA A 97 -1.12 -0.63 18.11
CA ALA A 97 -1.14 -1.17 19.47
C ALA A 97 -0.54 -0.15 20.46
N PRO A 98 -0.96 -0.19 21.75
CA PRO A 98 -0.34 0.63 22.78
C PRO A 98 1.18 0.44 22.86
N GLY A 99 1.92 1.54 23.05
CA GLY A 99 3.39 1.53 23.13
C GLY A 99 4.11 1.66 21.78
N LYS A 100 3.41 1.53 20.66
CA LYS A 100 3.97 1.75 19.31
C LYS A 100 3.83 3.19 18.84
N ALA A 101 4.62 3.58 17.84
CA ALA A 101 4.45 4.86 17.19
C ALA A 101 3.07 4.94 16.53
N ALA A 102 2.36 6.05 16.75
CA ALA A 102 1.04 6.31 16.15
C ALA A 102 1.17 6.67 14.67
N THR A 103 1.52 5.68 13.85
CA THR A 103 1.65 5.81 12.39
C THR A 103 0.70 4.84 11.70
N PHE A 104 -0.37 5.36 11.10
CA PHE A 104 -1.37 4.58 10.40
C PHE A 104 -2.08 5.41 9.33
N THR A 105 -2.64 4.72 8.34
CA THR A 105 -3.33 5.33 7.20
C THR A 105 -4.84 5.15 7.35
N VAL A 106 -5.59 6.20 7.05
CA VAL A 106 -7.06 6.18 7.04
C VAL A 106 -7.51 5.94 5.61
N LEU A 107 -8.22 4.84 5.41
CA LEU A 107 -8.79 4.43 4.12
C LEU A 107 -10.25 4.89 4.03
N GLY A 108 -10.70 5.23 2.82
CA GLY A 108 -12.10 5.62 2.57
C GLY A 108 -13.05 4.47 2.33
N ALA A 109 -12.55 3.25 2.22
CA ALA A 109 -13.33 2.02 2.17
C ALA A 109 -12.65 0.93 2.99
N ASP A 110 -13.43 -0.01 3.49
CA ASP A 110 -12.91 -1.18 4.21
C ASP A 110 -12.29 -2.17 3.21
N PRO A 111 -10.98 -2.48 3.31
CA PRO A 111 -10.32 -3.43 2.43
C PRO A 111 -10.85 -4.87 2.54
N TYR A 112 -11.54 -5.23 3.62
CA TYR A 112 -12.09 -6.59 3.82
C TYR A 112 -13.48 -6.78 3.19
N ASP A 113 -14.22 -5.69 2.93
CA ASP A 113 -15.58 -5.73 2.37
C ASP A 113 -15.64 -5.52 0.84
N LEU A 114 -14.48 -5.49 0.17
CA LEU A 114 -14.37 -5.27 -1.26
C LEU A 114 -13.69 -6.42 -1.99
N ASP A 115 -14.05 -6.57 -3.26
CA ASP A 115 -13.38 -7.49 -4.17
C ASP A 115 -11.86 -7.19 -4.17
N PRO A 116 -10.98 -8.21 -4.04
CA PRO A 116 -9.54 -8.03 -4.09
C PRO A 116 -9.06 -7.20 -5.29
N GLU A 117 -9.76 -7.21 -6.42
CA GLU A 117 -9.47 -6.39 -7.60
C GLU A 117 -9.52 -4.89 -7.35
N ARG A 118 -10.37 -4.45 -6.41
CA ARG A 118 -10.58 -3.04 -6.05
C ARG A 118 -9.64 -2.54 -4.96
N LEU A 119 -8.85 -3.43 -4.37
CA LEU A 119 -7.98 -3.12 -3.21
C LEU A 119 -7.02 -1.95 -3.49
N ARG A 120 -6.44 -1.89 -4.70
CA ARG A 120 -5.51 -0.82 -5.11
C ARG A 120 -6.19 0.54 -5.35
N ASP A 121 -7.51 0.53 -5.52
CA ASP A 121 -8.32 1.69 -5.90
C ASP A 121 -8.95 2.36 -4.67
N ILE A 122 -8.73 1.83 -3.47
CA ILE A 122 -9.25 2.41 -2.23
C ILE A 122 -8.63 3.81 -2.02
N PRO A 123 -9.45 4.86 -1.84
CA PRO A 123 -8.95 6.19 -1.55
C PRO A 123 -8.26 6.23 -0.19
N VAL A 124 -7.06 6.79 -0.16
CA VAL A 124 -6.42 7.19 1.09
C VAL A 124 -6.93 8.56 1.48
N ILE A 125 -7.61 8.65 2.63
CA ILE A 125 -8.14 9.92 3.17
C ILE A 125 -7.00 10.77 3.73
N GLY A 126 -6.02 10.11 4.35
CA GLY A 126 -4.84 10.73 4.94
C GLY A 126 -4.08 9.75 5.82
N THR A 127 -2.96 10.22 6.33
CA THR A 127 -2.05 9.42 7.15
C THR A 127 -1.81 10.13 8.46
N VAL A 128 -1.92 9.42 9.56
CA VAL A 128 -1.34 9.85 10.83
C VAL A 128 0.10 9.37 10.85
N TYR A 129 1.05 10.27 11.04
CA TYR A 129 2.47 9.96 11.15
C TYR A 129 2.99 10.46 12.50
N GLN A 130 3.45 9.54 13.35
CA GLN A 130 3.90 9.82 14.72
C GLN A 130 2.91 10.70 15.51
N GLY A 131 1.61 10.39 15.37
CA GLY A 131 0.54 11.12 16.03
C GLY A 131 0.12 12.41 15.33
N ARG A 132 0.74 12.84 14.22
CA ARG A 132 0.31 14.03 13.48
C ARG A 132 -0.53 13.65 12.26
N TRP A 133 -1.68 14.30 12.08
CA TRP A 133 -2.56 14.08 10.93
C TRP A 133 -2.07 14.81 9.67
N PHE A 134 -1.98 14.07 8.57
CA PHE A 134 -1.67 14.56 7.23
C PHE A 134 -2.80 14.17 6.26
N PRO A 135 -3.78 15.05 6.03
CA PRO A 135 -4.87 14.77 5.10
C PRO A 135 -4.40 14.76 3.66
N VAL A 136 -4.93 13.84 2.85
CA VAL A 136 -4.83 13.92 1.40
C VAL A 136 -5.94 14.86 0.90
N PRO A 137 -5.59 15.95 0.18
CA PRO A 137 -6.57 16.84 -0.44
C PRO A 137 -7.51 16.07 -1.35
N GLN A 138 -8.80 16.41 -1.37
CA GLN A 138 -9.82 15.65 -2.11
C GLN A 138 -9.48 15.49 -3.60
N GLN A 139 -8.95 16.54 -4.22
CA GLN A 139 -8.46 16.54 -5.61
C GLN A 139 -7.33 15.53 -5.91
N ASN A 140 -6.65 15.03 -4.88
CA ASN A 140 -5.53 14.09 -4.98
C ASN A 140 -5.92 12.67 -4.52
N ARG A 141 -7.17 12.45 -4.11
CA ARG A 141 -7.66 11.13 -3.74
C ARG A 141 -7.96 10.34 -5.01
N ARG A 142 -7.62 9.05 -5.01
CA ARG A 142 -8.01 8.14 -6.10
C ARG A 142 -9.52 7.91 -6.01
N ASP A 143 -10.24 8.23 -7.08
CA ASP A 143 -11.64 7.84 -7.21
C ASP A 143 -11.71 6.32 -7.47
N VAL A 144 -12.71 5.63 -6.91
CA VAL A 144 -12.87 4.17 -7.02
C VAL A 144 -13.39 3.74 -8.41
N VAL A 145 -13.22 4.55 -9.45
CA VAL A 145 -13.83 4.33 -10.76
C VAL A 145 -12.79 4.29 -11.87
N GLY A 146 -12.65 3.11 -12.50
CA GLY A 146 -12.29 2.95 -13.92
C GLY A 146 -10.81 3.09 -14.28
N HIS A 147 -10.17 1.95 -14.55
CA HIS A 147 -8.79 1.83 -15.04
C HIS A 147 -8.54 2.53 -16.40
N ALA A 148 -7.39 3.22 -16.56
CA ALA A 148 -6.45 3.09 -17.69
C ALA A 148 -5.14 3.87 -17.40
N PRO A 149 -4.01 3.56 -18.08
CA PRO A 149 -2.70 3.46 -17.45
C PRO A 149 -1.90 4.77 -17.53
N ALA A 150 -0.98 4.97 -16.58
CA ALA A 150 0.13 5.89 -16.78
C ALA A 150 1.44 5.14 -16.55
N MET A 151 1.97 4.61 -17.65
CA MET A 151 3.42 4.56 -17.87
C MET A 151 3.96 5.95 -17.51
N ILE A 152 4.83 6.02 -16.51
CA ILE A 152 5.55 7.26 -16.18
C ILE A 152 6.48 7.55 -17.36
N ALA A 153 6.02 8.40 -18.28
CA ALA A 153 6.91 9.14 -19.15
C ALA A 153 7.58 10.21 -18.29
N LEU A 154 8.91 10.17 -18.17
CA LEU A 154 9.70 11.24 -17.57
C LEU A 154 10.05 12.27 -18.66
N PRO A 155 9.57 13.51 -18.54
CA PRO A 155 10.29 14.63 -19.12
C PRO A 155 10.66 15.66 -18.06
N GLY A 156 11.95 16.04 -18.06
CA GLY A 156 12.40 17.36 -17.64
C GLY A 156 12.45 17.60 -16.14
N GLY A 157 13.67 17.70 -15.61
CA GLY A 157 13.89 18.15 -14.24
C GLY A 157 13.41 19.58 -14.00
N ASN A 158 12.86 19.79 -12.82
CA ASN A 158 13.14 20.99 -12.03
C ASN A 158 13.19 20.60 -10.55
N ALA A 159 14.24 21.06 -9.89
CA ALA A 159 14.60 20.70 -8.53
C ALA A 159 13.50 21.05 -7.52
N LEU A 160 13.18 20.09 -6.67
CA LEU A 160 12.40 20.29 -5.44
C LEU A 160 13.10 21.35 -4.58
N GLN A 161 12.44 22.48 -4.36
CA GLN A 161 12.83 23.43 -3.33
C GLN A 161 12.61 22.78 -1.96
N THR A 162 13.71 22.50 -1.26
CA THR A 162 13.70 22.09 0.14
C THR A 162 13.35 23.31 0.99
N GLY A 163 12.08 23.39 1.40
CA GLY A 163 11.65 24.31 2.45
C GLY A 163 12.38 23.98 3.74
N ALA A 164 13.21 24.92 4.19
CA ALA A 164 13.96 24.88 5.43
C ALA A 164 13.05 24.70 6.67
N GLY A 165 13.60 24.08 7.70
CA GLY A 165 12.89 23.63 8.90
C GLY A 165 12.02 24.67 9.59
N ALA A 166 10.84 24.22 10.02
CA ALA A 166 10.07 24.86 11.07
C ALA A 166 10.18 24.01 12.34
N ALA A 167 10.51 24.69 13.43
CA ALA A 167 10.80 24.16 14.74
C ALA A 167 9.63 23.37 15.37
N HIS A 168 10.00 22.53 16.34
CA HIS A 168 9.13 21.74 17.21
C HIS A 168 8.20 22.61 18.08
N GLU A 169 6.99 22.87 17.63
CA GLU A 169 5.86 23.30 18.48
C GLU A 169 4.56 22.75 17.88
N GLY A 170 3.85 21.88 18.61
CA GLY A 170 2.48 21.48 18.24
C GLY A 170 2.26 20.04 17.78
N SER A 171 2.89 19.03 18.41
CA SER A 171 2.30 17.69 18.41
C SER A 171 0.99 17.76 19.20
N GLY A 172 -0.10 18.08 18.52
CA GLY A 172 -1.43 18.21 19.11
C GLY A 172 -1.78 17.02 20.00
N CYS A 173 -2.57 17.28 21.05
CA CYS A 173 -3.04 16.23 21.95
C CYS A 173 -3.75 15.15 21.13
N THR A 174 -3.70 13.88 21.58
CA THR A 174 -4.34 12.74 20.91
C THR A 174 -5.82 13.02 20.56
N CYS A 175 -6.51 13.83 21.36
CA CYS A 175 -7.88 14.26 21.10
C CYS A 175 -8.05 15.14 19.84
N GLU A 176 -7.09 16.02 19.54
CA GLU A 176 -7.12 16.89 18.36
C GLU A 176 -6.91 16.08 17.09
N VAL A 177 -5.98 15.12 17.15
CA VAL A 177 -5.68 14.18 16.06
C VAL A 177 -6.89 13.28 15.82
N ALA A 178 -7.47 12.71 16.88
CA ALA A 178 -8.70 11.93 16.80
C ALA A 178 -9.86 12.76 16.22
N GLY A 179 -10.02 14.01 16.65
CA GLY A 179 -11.03 14.91 16.10
C GLY A 179 -10.79 15.26 14.63
N ALA A 180 -9.54 15.46 14.22
CA ALA A 180 -9.19 15.73 12.82
C ALA A 180 -9.45 14.52 11.93
N VAL A 181 -9.08 13.31 12.37
CA VAL A 181 -9.38 12.05 11.69
C VAL A 181 -10.89 11.85 11.58
N ALA A 182 -11.64 12.04 12.67
CA ALA A 182 -13.10 11.88 12.67
C ALA A 182 -13.79 12.84 11.69
N ARG A 183 -13.39 14.12 11.65
CA ARG A 183 -13.90 15.09 10.67
C ARG A 183 -13.57 14.70 9.24
N ALA A 184 -12.35 14.21 8.99
CA ALA A 184 -11.93 13.78 7.65
C ALA A 184 -12.67 12.52 7.17
N CYS A 185 -13.00 11.60 8.08
CA CYS A 185 -13.84 10.44 7.76
C CYS A 185 -15.28 10.88 7.45
N ALA A 186 -15.84 11.79 8.25
CA ALA A 186 -17.19 12.29 8.05
C ALA A 186 -17.38 13.01 6.70
N THR A 187 -16.41 13.83 6.28
CA THR A 187 -16.48 14.49 4.97
C THR A 187 -16.35 13.51 3.80
N ALA A 188 -15.48 12.50 3.93
CA ALA A 188 -15.34 11.47 2.91
C ALA A 188 -16.63 10.64 2.74
N TRP A 189 -17.27 10.26 3.84
CA TRP A 189 -18.52 9.49 3.82
C TRP A 189 -19.71 10.31 3.32
N ALA A 190 -19.78 11.61 3.61
CA ALA A 190 -20.82 12.48 3.08
C ALA A 190 -20.71 12.68 1.55
N SER A 191 -19.52 12.51 0.96
CA SER A 191 -19.31 12.64 -0.50
C SER A 191 -19.47 11.33 -1.29
N ALA A 192 -19.68 10.21 -0.61
CA ALA A 192 -19.78 8.87 -1.23
C ALA A 192 -21.23 8.35 -1.32
N GLY A 193 -22.22 9.16 -0.95
CA GLY A 193 -23.66 8.86 -1.01
C GLY A 193 -24.37 9.52 -2.19
#